data_AF-A0A268TZ07-F1
#
_entry.id   AF-A0A268TZ07-F1
#
_cell.length_a   1.000
_cell.length_b   1.000
_cell.length_c   1.000
_cell.angle_alpha   90.00
_cell.angle_beta   90.00
_cell.angle_gamma   90.00
#
_symmetry.space_group_name_H-M   'P 1'
#
loop_
_entity.id
_entity.type
_entity.pdbx_description
1 polymer ?
#
loop_
_entity_poly.entity_id
_entity_poly.type
_entity_poly.pdbx_seq_one_letter_code
_entity_poly.pdbx_strand_id
1 'polypeptide(L)' 'MNGLFGINGLLGYLIAVLLVVGAAILFSIAAINIQKTQAVSYYKIDNQDAIKMKSIGNEKHYELMQEK' A
#
# COMPACT_ATOMS: atom_id res chain seq x y z
N MET A 1 -14.43 -36.75 29.07
CA MET A 1 -13.76 -35.78 28.16
C MET A 1 -13.65 -34.47 28.91
N ASN A 2 -12.43 -34.01 29.21
CA ASN A 2 -12.19 -32.76 29.93
C ASN A 2 -12.76 -31.61 29.10
N GLY A 3 -13.65 -30.80 29.70
CA GLY A 3 -14.44 -29.73 29.07
C GLY A 3 -13.65 -28.53 28.55
N LEU A 4 -12.44 -28.75 28.05
CA LEU A 4 -11.56 -27.76 27.43
C LEU A 4 -12.24 -27.05 26.23
N PHE A 5 -13.28 -27.66 25.65
CA PHE A 5 -14.11 -27.11 24.58
C PHE A 5 -15.62 -27.16 24.90
N GLY A 6 -16.03 -26.69 26.08
CA GLY A 6 -17.44 -26.33 26.34
C GLY A 6 -17.86 -25.05 25.61
N ILE A 7 -19.09 -24.54 25.85
CA ILE A 7 -19.59 -23.26 25.27
C ILE A 7 -18.58 -22.12 25.43
N ASN A 8 -17.88 -22.07 26.57
CA ASN A 8 -16.84 -21.07 26.84
C ASN A 8 -15.61 -21.21 25.92
N GLY A 9 -15.22 -22.44 25.54
CA GLY A 9 -14.14 -22.69 24.59
C GLY A 9 -14.52 -22.31 23.16
N LEU A 10 -15.77 -22.58 22.76
CA LEU A 10 -16.29 -22.16 21.45
C LEU A 10 -16.38 -20.63 21.35
N LEU A 11 -16.85 -19.96 22.39
CA LEU A 11 -16.92 -18.50 22.45
C LEU A 11 -15.52 -17.86 22.38
N GLY A 12 -14.55 -18.41 23.12
CA GLY A 12 -13.16 -17.98 23.04
C GLY A 12 -12.55 -18.14 21.65
N TYR A 13 -12.84 -19.26 20.97
CA TYR A 13 -12.42 -19.47 19.59
C TYR A 13 -13.02 -18.43 18.64
N LEU A 14 -14.34 -18.15 18.72
CA LEU A 14 -14.98 -17.15 17.89
C LEU A 14 -14.39 -15.76 18.09
N ILE A 15 -14.11 -15.37 19.34
CA ILE A 15 -13.44 -14.11 19.65
C ILE A 15 -12.04 -14.07 19.01
N ALA A 16 -11.25 -15.13 19.13
CA ALA A 16 -9.92 -15.19 18.53
C ALA A 16 -9.96 -15.05 17.00
N VAL A 17 -10.91 -15.72 16.33
CA VAL A 17 -11.10 -15.59 14.88
C VAL A 17 -11.46 -14.15 14.51
N LEU A 18 -12.40 -13.54 15.21
CA LEU A 18 -12.80 -12.16 14.95
C LEU A 18 -11.67 -11.16 15.16
N LEU A 19 -10.81 -11.38 16.15
CA LEU A 19 -9.62 -10.55 16.37
C LEU A 19 -8.63 -10.63 15.21
N VAL A 20 -8.36 -11.85 14.70
CA VAL A 20 -7.45 -12.04 13.57
C VAL A 20 -8.04 -11.43 12.29
N VAL A 21 -9.32 -11.68 12.01
CA VAL A 21 -10.00 -11.11 10.84
C VAL A 21 -10.06 -9.57 10.94
N GLY A 22 -10.36 -9.04 12.12
CA GLY A 22 -10.37 -7.60 12.37
C GLY A 22 -9.00 -6.96 12.14
N ALA A 23 -7.93 -7.58 12.66
CA ALA A 23 -6.57 -7.13 12.40
C ALA A 23 -6.23 -7.15 10.89
N ALA A 24 -6.59 -8.21 10.17
CA ALA A 24 -6.36 -8.32 8.74
C ALA A 24 -7.08 -7.20 7.94
N ILE A 25 -8.31 -6.86 8.32
CA ILE A 25 -9.05 -5.75 7.70
C ILE A 25 -8.33 -4.41 7.96
N LEU A 26 -7.91 -4.15 9.20
CA LEU A 26 -7.20 -2.91 9.55
C LEU A 26 -5.90 -2.75 8.75
N PHE A 27 -5.10 -3.82 8.66
CA PHE A 27 -3.88 -3.80 7.87
C PHE A 27 -4.16 -3.64 6.37
N SER A 28 -5.23 -4.22 5.86
CA SER A 28 -5.62 -4.07 4.44
C SER A 28 -5.97 -2.62 4.11
N ILE A 29 -6.73 -1.95 4.96
CA ILE A 29 -7.07 -0.52 4.80
C ILE A 29 -5.80 0.34 4.82
N ALA A 30 -4.90 0.09 5.78
CA ALA A 30 -3.63 0.81 5.87
C ALA A 30 -2.77 0.61 4.60
N ALA A 31 -2.67 -0.63 4.11
CA ALA A 31 -1.92 -0.95 2.90
C ALA A 31 -2.49 -0.25 1.65
N ILE A 32 -3.82 -0.25 1.47
CA ILE A 32 -4.48 0.44 0.35
C ILE A 32 -4.19 1.94 0.40
N ASN A 33 -4.27 2.56 1.58
CA ASN A 33 -4.00 4.00 1.74
C ASN A 33 -2.55 4.34 1.39
N ILE A 34 -1.59 3.52 1.84
CA ILE A 34 -0.17 3.70 1.50
C ILE A 34 0.04 3.52 0.00
N GLN A 35 -0.49 2.45 -0.60
CA GLN A 35 -0.38 2.21 -2.03
C GLN A 35 -0.96 3.36 -2.85
N LYS A 36 -2.13 3.89 -2.46
CA LYS A 36 -2.74 5.06 -3.11
C LYS A 36 -1.85 6.29 -3.03
N THR A 37 -1.25 6.54 -1.86
CA THR A 37 -0.36 7.68 -1.63
C THR A 37 0.92 7.56 -2.46
N GLN A 38 1.54 6.38 -2.48
CA GLN A 38 2.77 6.14 -3.22
C GLN A 38 2.54 6.10 -4.74
N ALA A 39 1.40 5.59 -5.21
CA ALA A 39 1.06 5.55 -6.63
C ALA A 39 0.96 6.94 -7.27
N VAL A 40 0.70 7.97 -6.46
CA VAL A 40 0.62 9.37 -6.92
C VAL A 40 1.80 10.24 -6.45
N SER A 41 2.71 9.67 -5.65
CA SER A 41 3.91 10.36 -5.18
C SER A 41 5.04 10.17 -6.19
N TYR A 42 4.91 10.81 -7.34
CA TYR A 42 5.96 10.82 -8.36
C TYR A 42 7.23 11.50 -7.82
N TYR A 43 8.40 10.96 -8.18
CA TYR A 43 9.67 11.63 -7.91
C TYR A 43 9.68 12.98 -8.65
N LYS A 44 9.82 14.07 -7.89
CA LYS A 44 10.03 15.39 -8.46
C LYS A 44 11.50 15.52 -8.88
N ILE A 45 11.72 15.98 -10.10
CA ILE A 45 13.05 16.34 -10.57
C ILE A 45 13.33 17.77 -10.07
N ASP A 46 14.09 17.87 -8.97
CA ASP A 46 14.41 19.14 -8.31
C ASP A 46 15.35 20.03 -9.14
N ASN A 47 16.11 19.43 -10.07
CA ASN A 47 17.01 20.16 -10.96
C ASN A 47 16.96 19.58 -12.39
N GLN A 48 15.93 19.96 -13.12
CA GLN A 48 15.70 19.52 -14.50
C GLN A 48 16.86 19.95 -15.42
N ASP A 49 17.46 21.10 -15.17
CA ASP A 49 18.59 21.65 -15.93
C ASP A 49 19.90 20.86 -15.73
N ALA A 50 20.03 20.12 -14.63
CA ALA A 50 21.15 19.22 -14.39
C ALA A 50 21.03 17.89 -15.15
N ILE A 51 19.87 17.58 -15.74
CA ILE A 51 19.67 16.38 -16.55
C ILE A 51 20.36 16.57 -17.90
N LYS A 52 21.55 15.99 -18.05
CA LYS A 52 22.29 16.01 -19.31
C LYS A 52 21.62 15.08 -20.33
N MET A 53 21.12 15.65 -21.44
CA MET A 53 20.69 14.85 -22.60
C MET A 53 21.90 14.12 -23.18
N LYS A 54 21.95 12.79 -23.02
CA LYS A 54 23.01 11.93 -23.57
C LYS A 54 22.95 11.84 -25.10
N SER A 55 21.80 12.09 -25.70
CA SER A 55 21.57 12.01 -27.15
C SER A 55 20.54 13.06 -27.56
N ILE A 56 20.78 13.75 -28.67
CA ILE A 56 19.87 14.74 -29.27
C ILE A 56 18.53 14.05 -29.58
N GLY A 57 18.53 12.79 -30.03
CA GLY A 57 17.29 12.06 -30.33
C GLY A 57 16.37 11.76 -29.14
N ASN A 58 16.80 11.98 -27.88
CA ASN A 58 15.98 11.69 -26.70
C ASN A 58 14.73 12.57 -26.60
N GLU A 59 14.75 13.77 -27.21
CA GLU A 59 13.59 14.66 -27.32
C GLU A 59 12.36 14.05 -27.99
N LYS A 60 12.55 12.98 -28.76
CA LYS A 60 11.47 12.26 -29.45
C LYS A 60 10.83 11.16 -28.62
N HIS A 61 11.32 10.92 -27.40
CA HIS A 61 10.96 9.75 -26.58
C HIS A 61 10.51 10.11 -25.15
N TYR A 62 10.14 11.36 -24.88
CA TYR A 62 9.52 11.75 -23.62
C TYR A 62 8.33 12.71 -23.84
N GLU A 63 7.36 12.68 -22.93
CA GLU A 63 6.27 13.65 -22.83
C GLU A 63 6.38 14.39 -21.49
N LEU A 64 6.26 15.71 -21.51
CA LEU A 64 6.15 16.53 -20.30
C LEU A 64 4.71 16.47 -19.80
N MET A 65 4.50 15.81 -18.67
CA MET A 65 3.23 15.85 -17.96
C MET A 65 3.05 17.24 -17.36
N GLN A 66 2.07 18.01 -17.81
CA GLN A 66 1.79 19.33 -17.23
C GLN A 66 1.22 19.19 -15.81
N GLU A 67 1.79 19.94 -14.86
CA GLU A 67 1.23 20.10 -13.53
C GLU A 67 -0.11 20.86 -13.66
N LYS A 68 -1.18 20.29 -13.09
CA LYS A 68 -2.56 20.79 -13.24
C LYS A 68 -2.90 21.82 -12.17
#